data_AF-V9L897-F1
#
_entry.id   AF-V9L897-F1
#
_cell.length_a   1.000
_cell.length_b   1.000
_cell.length_c   1.000
_cell.angle_alpha   90.00
_cell.angle_beta   90.00
_cell.angle_gamma   90.00
#
_symmetry.space_group_name_H-M   'P 1'
#
loop_
_entity.id
_entity.type
_entity.pdbx_description
1 polymer ?
#
loop_
_entity_poly.entity_id
_entity_poly.type
_entity_poly.pdbx_seq_one_letter_code
_entity_poly.pdbx_strand_id
1 'polypeptide(L)'
;NGTSTTAVTTGTTLAHQEVIISNTTVKPFTTAQGKANDSSAETTILTTDGKTAGTGGSDPGGGKDEMPIIAVMVALSSLLVIVFIIIVLYMLRFKKYKQAGSHSNSFRLSNGRTDDTELQSMPLLARSPSTNRKYPPLSIEKLEEEANRRMADDNKLFREEFNALPTCPIQASCEAASKEENKEKNRYVNILPYDHSRVHLTPVEGVPDSDFINASYINGYQDKNKFIAAQGPKEETVNDFWRMIWEQNTATIVMVTNLKERKECKCAQYWPDQGCWTYGNIRVSVEDMMVLVDYTIRKFCIQQVGDVTNKKPQRLVTQFHFTSWPDFGV
;
A
#
# COMPACT_ATOMS: atom_id res chain seq x y z
N ASN A 1 32.37 -0.48 58.70
CA ASN A 1 33.15 -1.72 58.95
C ASN A 1 32.46 -2.86 58.22
N GLY A 2 32.82 -3.31 57.01
CA GLY A 2 34.07 -3.22 56.27
C GLY A 2 34.65 -4.63 56.11
N THR A 3 34.41 -5.26 54.95
CA THR A 3 35.20 -6.29 54.22
C THR A 3 34.30 -6.87 53.11
N SER A 4 34.39 -6.46 51.84
CA SER A 4 35.42 -6.75 50.81
C SER A 4 35.55 -8.22 50.44
N THR A 5 35.02 -8.58 49.27
CA THR A 5 35.50 -9.70 48.45
C THR A 5 35.60 -9.24 47.01
N THR A 6 36.83 -9.23 46.53
CA THR A 6 37.32 -8.93 45.18
C THR A 6 37.21 -10.17 44.29
N ALA A 7 36.81 -9.99 43.03
CA ALA A 7 37.11 -10.93 41.95
C ALA A 7 37.54 -10.13 40.72
N VAL A 8 38.69 -10.52 40.17
CA VAL A 8 39.47 -9.82 39.14
C VAL A 8 39.66 -10.77 37.94
N THR A 9 39.33 -10.24 36.76
CA THR A 9 39.90 -10.46 35.41
C THR A 9 39.72 -11.79 34.65
N THR A 10 39.08 -11.70 33.48
CA THR A 10 39.64 -11.85 32.10
C THR A 10 38.53 -11.39 31.13
N GLY A 11 38.66 -10.51 30.14
CA GLY A 11 39.82 -10.10 29.35
C GLY A 11 39.73 -10.71 27.94
N THR A 12 38.89 -10.19 27.05
CA THR A 12 39.00 -10.46 25.60
C THR A 12 38.56 -9.25 24.79
N THR A 13 39.57 -8.53 24.31
CA THR A 13 39.52 -7.47 23.30
C THR A 13 39.39 -8.12 21.92
N LEU A 14 38.45 -7.67 21.09
CA LEU A 14 38.50 -7.89 19.64
C LEU A 14 38.36 -6.53 18.93
N ALA A 15 39.32 -6.31 18.05
CA ALA A 15 39.72 -5.03 17.50
C ALA A 15 38.81 -4.53 16.37
N HIS A 16 38.80 -3.20 16.26
CA HIS A 16 38.37 -2.44 15.09
C HIS A 16 39.02 -2.95 13.80
N GLN A 17 38.23 -2.96 12.71
CA GLN A 17 38.77 -2.90 11.36
C GLN A 17 38.02 -1.79 10.60
N GLU A 18 38.65 -0.62 10.53
CA GLU A 18 38.34 0.42 9.55
C GLU A 18 38.73 -0.07 8.15
N VAL A 19 37.83 0.10 7.19
CA VAL A 19 38.16 0.03 5.76
C VAL A 19 37.93 1.42 5.16
N ILE A 20 39.04 2.12 4.93
CA ILE A 20 39.16 3.34 4.14
C ILE A 20 39.23 2.92 2.67
N ILE A 21 38.27 3.35 1.83
CA ILE A 21 38.50 3.48 0.38
C ILE A 21 37.81 4.75 -0.16
N SER A 22 38.65 5.79 -0.29
CA SER A 22 38.82 6.71 -1.42
C SER A 22 37.60 7.36 -2.11
N ASN A 23 37.52 8.68 -1.90
CA ASN A 23 36.83 9.67 -2.73
C ASN A 23 37.22 9.56 -4.22
N THR A 24 36.24 9.67 -5.12
CA THR A 24 36.47 10.20 -6.47
C THR A 24 35.36 11.16 -6.84
N THR A 25 35.70 12.44 -6.84
CA THR A 25 34.93 13.55 -7.38
C THR A 25 35.24 13.68 -8.87
N VAL A 26 34.23 13.65 -9.74
CA VAL A 26 34.31 14.26 -11.07
C VAL A 26 33.04 15.09 -11.31
N LYS A 27 33.28 16.36 -11.64
CA LYS A 27 32.31 17.44 -11.93
C LYS A 27 31.80 17.39 -13.38
N PRO A 28 30.72 18.13 -13.72
CA PRO A 28 29.88 17.90 -14.90
C PRO A 28 30.43 18.57 -16.17
N PHE A 29 29.98 18.09 -17.33
CA PHE A 29 30.25 18.74 -18.63
C PHE A 29 28.99 19.42 -19.18
N THR A 30 29.23 20.61 -19.72
CA THR A 30 28.30 21.67 -20.07
C THR A 30 27.74 21.53 -21.49
N THR A 31 26.51 22.02 -21.66
CA THR A 31 25.77 22.32 -22.89
C THR A 31 26.55 23.20 -23.88
N ALA A 32 26.44 22.92 -25.18
CA ALA A 32 26.63 23.94 -26.23
C ALA A 32 25.63 23.71 -27.38
N GLN A 33 24.81 24.74 -27.63
CA GLN A 33 23.97 24.92 -28.81
C GLN A 33 24.83 25.32 -30.03
N GLY A 34 24.43 24.88 -31.22
CA GLY A 34 24.90 25.39 -32.51
C GLY A 34 23.83 25.17 -33.58
N LYS A 35 23.43 26.26 -34.24
CA LYS A 35 22.28 26.42 -35.16
C LYS A 35 22.55 25.95 -36.61
N ALA A 36 21.45 25.51 -37.25
CA ALA A 36 20.92 25.82 -38.60
C ALA A 36 21.80 25.86 -39.86
N ASN A 37 21.37 25.11 -40.89
CA ASN A 37 20.98 25.53 -42.27
C ASN A 37 20.76 24.23 -43.08
N ASP A 38 19.57 23.88 -43.57
CA ASP A 38 18.73 24.42 -44.67
C ASP A 38 19.08 23.86 -46.08
N SER A 39 18.04 23.63 -46.89
CA SER A 39 17.96 23.22 -48.31
C SER A 39 18.41 21.78 -48.67
N SER A 40 17.58 20.82 -49.12
CA SER A 40 16.58 20.71 -50.21
C SER A 40 17.15 20.13 -51.51
N ALA A 41 16.51 19.01 -51.92
CA ALA A 41 16.36 18.47 -53.28
C ALA A 41 17.60 17.98 -54.04
N GLU A 42 17.62 16.70 -54.39
CA GLU A 42 17.44 16.31 -55.80
C GLU A 42 17.12 14.82 -55.97
N THR A 43 16.10 14.60 -56.80
CA THR A 43 15.65 13.32 -57.33
C THR A 43 16.49 12.98 -58.56
N THR A 44 17.03 11.76 -58.66
CA THR A 44 17.38 11.18 -59.96
C THR A 44 17.09 9.68 -59.95
N ILE A 45 16.13 9.30 -60.79
CA ILE A 45 15.79 7.92 -61.15
C ILE A 45 16.75 7.49 -62.25
N LEU A 46 17.36 6.31 -62.12
CA LEU A 46 17.79 5.49 -63.25
C LEU A 46 17.61 4.01 -62.90
N THR A 47 16.74 3.38 -63.68
CA THR A 47 16.44 1.96 -63.78
C THR A 47 17.60 1.20 -64.45
N THR A 48 17.84 -0.06 -64.07
CA THR A 48 17.86 -1.21 -64.99
C THR A 48 18.12 -2.53 -64.25
N ASP A 49 17.44 -3.56 -64.76
CA ASP A 49 17.31 -4.93 -64.28
C ASP A 49 18.61 -5.77 -64.28
N GLY A 50 18.58 -6.88 -63.54
CA GLY A 50 19.06 -8.13 -64.12
C GLY A 50 19.88 -9.08 -63.23
N LYS A 51 19.16 -10.09 -62.71
CA LYS A 51 19.46 -11.52 -62.90
C LYS A 51 20.31 -12.27 -61.85
N THR A 52 19.74 -13.42 -61.54
CA THR A 52 20.05 -14.47 -60.56
C THR A 52 21.08 -15.49 -61.06
N ALA A 53 21.76 -16.09 -60.08
CA ALA A 53 22.25 -17.47 -60.00
C ALA A 53 23.44 -17.94 -60.87
N GLY A 54 24.39 -18.64 -60.23
CA GLY A 54 25.36 -19.48 -60.94
C GLY A 54 26.64 -19.83 -60.18
N THR A 55 26.53 -20.88 -59.36
CA THR A 55 27.58 -21.80 -58.85
C THR A 55 28.86 -21.99 -59.66
N GLY A 56 29.99 -22.20 -58.97
CA GLY A 56 31.04 -23.16 -59.37
C GLY A 56 32.47 -22.74 -59.07
N GLY A 57 33.12 -23.36 -58.09
CA GLY A 57 34.56 -23.22 -57.85
C GLY A 57 35.02 -23.96 -56.60
N SER A 58 35.26 -25.27 -56.73
CA SER A 58 35.86 -26.14 -55.73
C SER A 58 37.38 -25.98 -55.68
N ASP A 59 37.94 -25.70 -54.50
CA ASP A 59 39.33 -26.01 -54.17
C ASP A 59 39.40 -26.47 -52.69
N PRO A 60 39.98 -27.64 -52.36
CA PRO A 60 39.94 -28.19 -51.00
C PRO A 60 41.21 -27.82 -50.25
N GLY A 61 41.12 -26.83 -49.36
CA GLY A 61 42.23 -26.51 -48.46
C GLY A 61 41.81 -25.59 -47.33
N GLY A 62 41.79 -26.11 -46.10
CA GLY A 62 41.72 -25.24 -44.92
C GLY A 62 40.85 -25.70 -43.75
N GLY A 63 40.79 -27.00 -43.44
CA GLY A 63 40.19 -27.46 -42.18
C GLY A 63 41.08 -27.07 -40.99
N LYS A 64 40.85 -25.88 -40.40
CA LYS A 64 41.28 -25.53 -39.03
C LYS A 64 40.57 -24.33 -38.39
N ASP A 65 39.82 -23.50 -39.14
CA ASP A 65 39.17 -22.30 -38.58
C ASP A 65 37.65 -22.41 -38.33
N GLU A 66 36.99 -23.51 -38.75
CA GLU A 66 35.54 -23.68 -38.52
C GLU A 66 35.21 -24.28 -37.13
N MET A 67 36.15 -24.99 -36.52
CA MET A 67 35.95 -25.70 -35.25
C MET A 67 35.59 -24.79 -34.06
N PRO A 68 36.23 -23.62 -33.84
CA PRO A 68 35.84 -22.71 -32.75
C PRO A 68 34.50 -22.01 -33.03
N ILE A 69 34.18 -21.69 -34.29
CA ILE A 69 32.94 -21.00 -34.66
C ILE A 69 31.73 -21.94 -34.45
N ILE A 70 31.84 -23.18 -34.90
CA ILE A 70 30.81 -24.20 -34.71
C ILE A 70 30.57 -24.46 -33.20
N ALA A 71 31.63 -24.50 -32.39
CA ALA A 71 31.50 -24.67 -30.93
C ALA A 71 30.72 -23.52 -30.26
N VAL A 72 30.96 -22.27 -30.69
CA VAL A 72 30.23 -21.10 -30.17
C VAL A 72 28.77 -21.12 -30.60
N MET A 73 28.46 -21.48 -31.85
CA MET A 73 27.09 -21.59 -32.33
C MET A 73 26.31 -22.71 -31.62
N VAL A 74 26.96 -23.84 -31.31
CA VAL A 74 26.37 -24.92 -30.51
C VAL A 74 26.13 -24.49 -29.06
N ALA A 75 27.04 -23.72 -28.47
CA ALA A 75 26.88 -23.17 -27.12
C ALA A 75 25.71 -22.16 -27.04
N LEU A 76 25.55 -21.30 -28.04
CA LEU A 76 24.46 -20.33 -28.09
C LEU A 76 23.10 -21.00 -28.34
N SER A 77 23.05 -21.99 -29.23
CA SER A 77 21.82 -22.76 -29.47
C SER A 77 21.41 -23.60 -28.26
N SER A 78 22.35 -24.21 -27.54
CA SER A 78 22.06 -24.90 -26.27
C SER A 78 21.60 -23.94 -25.17
N LEU A 79 22.15 -22.73 -25.08
CA LEU A 79 21.68 -21.70 -24.13
C LEU A 79 20.22 -21.29 -24.41
N LEU A 80 19.86 -21.08 -25.69
CA LEU A 80 18.50 -20.74 -26.07
C LEU A 80 17.51 -21.86 -25.75
N VAL A 81 17.91 -23.12 -25.93
CA VAL A 81 17.08 -24.28 -25.55
C VAL A 81 16.88 -24.35 -24.03
N ILE A 82 17.92 -24.08 -23.24
CA ILE A 82 17.82 -24.05 -21.77
C ILE A 82 16.88 -22.93 -21.32
N VAL A 83 17.00 -21.73 -21.89
CA VAL A 83 16.08 -20.60 -21.59
C VAL A 83 14.64 -20.95 -21.96
N PHE A 84 14.42 -21.58 -23.12
CA PHE A 84 13.10 -22.04 -23.52
C PHE A 84 12.51 -23.07 -22.55
N ILE A 85 13.31 -24.04 -22.10
CA ILE A 85 12.88 -25.03 -21.10
C ILE A 85 12.52 -24.35 -19.76
N ILE A 86 13.31 -23.37 -19.32
CA ILE A 86 13.01 -22.60 -18.09
C ILE A 86 11.67 -21.85 -18.23
N ILE A 87 11.42 -21.21 -19.37
CA ILE A 87 10.16 -20.50 -19.64
C ILE A 87 8.98 -21.50 -19.64
N VAL A 88 9.13 -22.66 -20.28
CA VAL A 88 8.08 -23.69 -20.29
C VAL A 88 7.82 -24.23 -18.87
N LEU A 89 8.86 -24.52 -18.09
CA LEU A 89 8.72 -24.97 -16.70
C LEU A 89 8.07 -23.88 -15.83
N TYR A 90 8.44 -22.62 -16.02
CA TYR A 90 7.81 -21.48 -15.35
C TYR A 90 6.31 -21.38 -15.71
N MET A 91 5.97 -21.48 -17.00
CA MET A 91 4.58 -21.46 -17.48
C MET A 91 3.77 -22.66 -16.96
N LEU A 92 4.35 -23.86 -16.92
CA LEU A 92 3.71 -25.05 -16.36
C LEU A 92 3.51 -24.93 -14.84
N ARG A 93 4.49 -24.38 -14.11
CA ARG A 93 4.39 -24.10 -12.66
C ARG A 93 3.34 -23.03 -12.39
N PHE A 94 3.27 -21.99 -13.21
CA PHE A 94 2.24 -20.94 -13.15
C PHE A 94 0.83 -21.51 -13.45
N LYS A 95 0.72 -22.40 -14.45
CA LYS A 95 -0.54 -23.05 -14.82
C LYS A 95 -1.01 -24.04 -13.75
N LYS A 96 -0.09 -24.75 -13.10
CA LYS A 96 -0.37 -25.62 -11.94
C LYS A 96 -0.76 -24.81 -10.69
N TYR A 97 -0.17 -23.62 -10.49
CA TYR A 97 -0.57 -22.68 -9.44
C TYR A 97 -2.01 -22.17 -9.66
N LYS A 98 -2.38 -21.89 -10.91
CA LYS A 98 -3.74 -21.45 -11.27
C LYS A 98 -4.81 -22.54 -11.06
N GLN A 99 -4.44 -23.82 -11.16
CA GLN A 99 -5.34 -24.95 -10.87
C GLN A 99 -5.37 -25.35 -9.38
N ALA A 100 -4.30 -25.11 -8.62
CA ALA A 100 -4.25 -25.40 -7.18
C ALA A 100 -4.88 -24.31 -6.29
N GLY A 101 -5.14 -23.11 -6.84
CA GLY A 101 -5.84 -22.02 -6.14
C GLY A 101 -7.37 -22.06 -6.20
N SER A 102 -7.95 -23.06 -6.88
CA SER A 102 -9.40 -23.27 -6.98
C SER A 102 -9.84 -24.45 -6.10
N HIS A 103 -9.45 -24.41 -4.83
CA HIS A 103 -10.15 -25.13 -3.77
C HIS A 103 -10.33 -24.16 -2.61
N SER A 104 -11.56 -23.70 -2.47
CA SER A 104 -12.03 -22.82 -1.42
C SER A 104 -11.88 -23.52 -0.06
N ASN A 105 -10.75 -23.30 0.60
CA ASN A 105 -10.62 -23.57 2.02
C ASN A 105 -11.34 -22.44 2.77
N SER A 106 -12.62 -22.69 3.07
CA SER A 106 -13.39 -21.92 4.05
C SER A 106 -12.70 -22.01 5.41
N PHE A 107 -11.89 -21.01 5.75
CA PHE A 107 -11.38 -20.85 7.11
C PHE A 107 -12.47 -20.20 7.95
N ARG A 108 -13.31 -21.03 8.58
CA ARG A 108 -14.23 -20.60 9.65
C ARG A 108 -13.43 -20.43 10.94
N LEU A 109 -13.31 -19.20 11.41
CA LEU A 109 -12.96 -18.93 12.80
C LEU A 109 -14.12 -19.40 13.68
N SER A 110 -13.90 -20.45 14.48
CA SER A 110 -14.84 -20.85 15.53
C SER A 110 -14.59 -19.99 16.76
N ASN A 111 -15.51 -19.08 17.06
CA ASN A 111 -15.70 -18.60 18.43
C ASN A 111 -16.95 -19.27 18.97
N GLY A 112 -16.73 -20.28 19.81
CA GLY A 112 -17.78 -20.90 20.60
C GLY A 112 -18.32 -19.93 21.63
N ARG A 113 -19.63 -19.68 21.58
CA ARG A 113 -20.44 -19.40 22.76
C ARG A 113 -21.86 -19.84 22.46
N THR A 114 -22.24 -20.96 23.06
CA THR A 114 -23.63 -21.40 23.20
C THR A 114 -24.37 -20.39 24.07
N ASP A 115 -25.52 -19.92 23.61
CA ASP A 115 -26.75 -19.88 24.40
C ASP A 115 -27.93 -19.64 23.46
N ASP A 116 -28.78 -20.67 23.39
CA ASP A 116 -30.10 -20.64 22.77
C ASP A 116 -31.01 -19.72 23.58
N THR A 117 -31.45 -18.60 22.99
CA THR A 117 -32.69 -17.95 23.44
C THR A 117 -33.34 -17.19 22.28
N GLU A 118 -34.40 -17.83 21.78
CA GLU A 118 -35.60 -17.29 21.13
C GLU A 118 -35.51 -16.04 20.24
N LEU A 119 -35.93 -16.24 18.99
CA LEU A 119 -36.31 -15.24 18.00
C LEU A 119 -37.42 -14.33 18.53
N GLN A 120 -37.05 -13.32 19.33
CA GLN A 120 -37.93 -12.23 19.66
C GLN A 120 -37.65 -11.08 18.69
N SER A 121 -38.52 -10.95 17.70
CA SER A 121 -38.61 -9.84 16.77
C SER A 121 -38.51 -8.50 17.50
N MET A 122 -37.32 -7.90 17.50
CA MET A 122 -37.07 -6.59 18.07
C MET A 122 -36.97 -5.53 16.97
N PRO A 123 -37.46 -4.31 17.22
CA PRO A 123 -37.81 -3.35 16.17
C PRO A 123 -36.56 -2.81 15.50
N LEU A 124 -36.57 -2.78 14.16
CA LEU A 124 -35.55 -2.13 13.35
C LEU A 124 -35.43 -0.65 13.76
N LEU A 125 -34.46 -0.32 14.61
CA LEU A 125 -34.22 1.07 14.99
C LEU A 125 -33.48 1.80 13.89
N ALA A 126 -34.20 2.80 13.35
CA ALA A 126 -33.76 3.95 12.57
C ALA A 126 -33.01 3.64 11.26
N ARG A 127 -33.77 3.09 10.30
CA ARG A 127 -33.55 3.29 8.86
C ARG A 127 -33.33 4.79 8.62
N SER A 128 -32.14 5.20 8.20
CA SER A 128 -31.93 6.56 7.67
C SER A 128 -33.02 6.83 6.62
N PRO A 129 -33.69 7.99 6.62
CA PRO A 129 -34.79 8.29 5.71
C PRO A 129 -34.31 8.61 4.28
N SER A 130 -33.25 7.94 3.81
CA SER A 130 -32.91 7.90 2.39
C SER A 130 -33.41 6.58 1.81
N THR A 131 -34.72 6.37 1.84
CA THR A 131 -35.35 5.43 0.92
C THR A 131 -35.56 6.16 -0.39
N ASN A 132 -34.46 6.50 -1.08
CA ASN A 132 -34.58 7.01 -2.43
C ASN A 132 -35.31 5.93 -3.24
N ARG A 133 -36.60 6.14 -3.53
CA ARG A 133 -37.44 5.16 -4.23
C ARG A 133 -36.87 4.83 -5.61
N LYS A 134 -36.05 5.73 -6.16
CA LYS A 134 -35.34 5.54 -7.43
C LYS A 134 -34.29 4.43 -7.36
N TYR A 135 -33.69 4.17 -6.20
CA TYR A 135 -32.60 3.20 -6.02
C TYR A 135 -32.91 2.23 -4.86
N PRO A 136 -33.79 1.23 -5.07
CA PRO A 136 -34.12 0.24 -4.04
C PRO A 136 -32.98 -0.78 -3.85
N PRO A 137 -32.99 -1.55 -2.75
CA PRO A 137 -32.08 -2.67 -2.57
C PRO A 137 -32.15 -3.65 -3.75
N LEU A 138 -30.99 -4.10 -4.23
CA LEU A 138 -30.86 -5.07 -5.30
C LEU A 138 -30.72 -6.49 -4.74
N SER A 139 -31.46 -7.43 -5.30
CA SER A 139 -31.28 -8.85 -4.99
C SER A 139 -30.06 -9.39 -5.72
N ILE A 140 -29.43 -10.43 -5.16
CA ILE A 140 -28.18 -10.99 -5.69
C ILE A 140 -28.39 -11.52 -7.12
N GLU A 141 -29.56 -12.07 -7.42
CA GLU A 141 -29.89 -12.63 -8.73
C GLU A 141 -29.95 -11.56 -9.82
N LYS A 142 -30.23 -10.31 -9.46
CA LYS A 142 -30.33 -9.18 -10.41
C LYS A 142 -29.07 -8.31 -10.44
N LEU A 143 -28.08 -8.60 -9.61
CA LEU A 143 -26.92 -7.74 -9.43
C LEU A 143 -26.13 -7.58 -10.73
N GLU A 144 -25.87 -8.67 -11.45
CA GLU A 144 -25.11 -8.65 -12.70
C GLU A 144 -25.88 -7.90 -13.81
N GLU A 145 -27.17 -8.19 -13.97
CA GLU A 145 -28.02 -7.52 -14.96
C GLU A 145 -28.05 -6.00 -14.72
N GLU A 146 -28.27 -5.59 -13.47
CA GLU A 146 -28.37 -4.19 -13.11
C GLU A 146 -27.01 -3.47 -13.19
N ALA A 147 -25.91 -4.14 -12.84
CA ALA A 147 -24.56 -3.61 -13.03
C ALA A 147 -24.28 -3.36 -14.53
N ASN A 148 -24.54 -4.35 -15.40
CA ASN A 148 -24.36 -4.21 -16.84
C ASN A 148 -25.20 -3.05 -17.41
N ARG A 149 -26.46 -2.94 -16.97
CA ARG A 149 -27.36 -1.83 -17.36
C ARG A 149 -26.80 -0.48 -16.92
N ARG A 150 -26.24 -0.38 -15.71
CA ARG A 150 -25.72 0.88 -15.18
C ARG A 150 -24.37 1.29 -15.77
N MET A 151 -23.56 0.31 -16.20
CA MET A 151 -22.28 0.52 -16.87
C MET A 151 -22.42 0.95 -18.34
N ALA A 152 -23.57 0.68 -18.95
CA ALA A 152 -23.84 1.10 -20.32
C ALA A 152 -23.70 2.62 -20.52
N ASP A 153 -23.46 3.03 -21.76
CA ASP A 153 -23.29 4.43 -22.16
C ASP A 153 -22.22 5.16 -21.30
N ASP A 154 -21.07 4.50 -21.12
CA ASP A 154 -19.95 5.02 -20.32
C ASP A 154 -20.37 5.28 -18.86
N ASN A 155 -20.93 4.28 -18.17
CA ASN A 155 -21.38 4.40 -16.78
C ASN A 155 -22.43 5.50 -16.54
N LYS A 156 -23.25 5.85 -17.55
CA LYS A 156 -24.20 6.97 -17.46
C LYS A 156 -25.09 6.89 -16.22
N LEU A 157 -25.70 5.74 -15.97
CA LEU A 157 -26.63 5.59 -14.85
C LEU A 157 -25.92 5.47 -13.51
N PHE A 158 -24.71 4.90 -13.47
CA PHE A 158 -23.88 4.94 -12.26
C PHE A 158 -23.51 6.38 -11.89
N ARG A 159 -23.18 7.24 -12.86
CA ARG A 159 -22.95 8.67 -12.60
C ARG A 159 -24.21 9.37 -12.12
N GLU A 160 -25.37 9.09 -12.72
CA GLU A 160 -26.66 9.64 -12.25
C GLU A 160 -27.02 9.19 -10.83
N GLU A 161 -26.70 7.94 -10.46
CA GLU A 161 -26.90 7.42 -9.11
C GLU A 161 -25.92 8.05 -8.11
N PHE A 162 -24.63 8.10 -8.43
CA PHE A 162 -23.61 8.73 -7.61
C PHE A 162 -23.92 10.21 -7.34
N ASN A 163 -24.29 10.96 -8.38
CA ASN A 163 -24.64 12.38 -8.25
C ASN A 163 -25.95 12.62 -7.49
N ALA A 164 -26.77 11.58 -7.30
CA ALA A 164 -27.99 11.64 -6.50
C ALA A 164 -27.77 11.30 -5.02
N LEU A 165 -26.54 10.96 -4.61
CA LEU A 165 -26.21 10.75 -3.20
C LEU A 165 -26.35 12.07 -2.42
N PRO A 166 -26.99 12.07 -1.24
CA PRO A 166 -27.06 13.27 -0.41
C PRO A 166 -25.67 13.61 0.13
N THR A 167 -25.23 14.87 -0.05
CA THR A 167 -23.92 15.33 0.47
C THR A 167 -23.84 15.22 1.98
N CYS A 168 -24.93 15.53 2.69
CA CYS A 168 -25.09 15.22 4.10
C CYS A 168 -26.59 14.98 4.37
N PRO A 169 -27.00 13.78 4.82
CA PRO A 169 -28.41 13.50 5.08
C PRO A 169 -28.95 14.17 6.35
N ILE A 170 -28.07 14.75 7.17
CA ILE A 170 -28.40 15.40 8.45
C ILE A 170 -27.72 16.77 8.48
N GLN A 171 -28.34 17.77 9.11
CA GLN A 171 -27.66 19.04 9.36
C GLN A 171 -26.53 18.80 10.37
N ALA A 172 -25.30 18.66 9.88
CA ALA A 172 -24.14 18.32 10.69
C ALA A 172 -23.19 19.52 10.81
N SER A 173 -22.75 19.82 12.03
CA SER A 173 -21.74 20.82 12.33
C SER A 173 -20.33 20.22 12.24
N CYS A 174 -19.34 21.08 12.00
CA CYS A 174 -17.92 20.76 11.99
C CYS A 174 -17.13 21.81 12.78
N GLU A 175 -17.70 22.28 13.89
CA GLU A 175 -17.17 23.37 14.71
C GLU A 175 -15.79 23.02 15.26
N ALA A 176 -15.61 21.81 15.81
CA ALA A 176 -14.33 21.40 16.37
C ALA A 176 -13.23 21.34 15.30
N ALA A 177 -13.57 20.85 14.11
CA ALA A 177 -12.64 20.75 12.98
C ALA A 177 -12.30 22.10 12.35
N SER A 178 -13.18 23.10 12.52
CA SER A 178 -13.04 24.44 11.93
C SER A 178 -12.32 25.44 12.84
N LYS A 179 -12.02 25.06 14.09
CA LYS A 179 -11.23 25.88 15.01
C LYS A 179 -9.84 26.18 14.46
N GLU A 180 -9.32 27.38 14.74
CA GLU A 180 -8.01 27.82 14.25
C GLU A 180 -6.89 26.87 14.69
N GLU A 181 -6.95 26.41 15.94
CA GLU A 181 -6.00 25.50 16.58
C GLU A 181 -5.96 24.11 15.91
N ASN A 182 -7.03 23.74 15.19
CA ASN A 182 -7.17 22.44 14.53
C ASN A 182 -6.98 22.49 13.02
N LYS A 183 -6.88 23.68 12.41
CA LYS A 183 -6.71 23.81 10.94
C LYS A 183 -5.49 23.05 10.43
N GLU A 184 -4.36 23.15 11.12
CA GLU A 184 -3.13 22.45 10.75
C GLU A 184 -3.23 20.93 10.89
N LYS A 185 -4.18 20.41 11.68
CA LYS A 185 -4.38 18.96 11.82
C LYS A 185 -5.17 18.36 10.63
N ASN A 186 -5.81 19.21 9.82
CA ASN A 186 -6.54 18.81 8.62
C ASN A 186 -5.61 18.85 7.39
N ARG A 187 -5.65 17.81 6.55
CA ARG A 187 -4.93 17.75 5.27
C ARG A 187 -5.66 18.55 4.19
N TYR A 188 -6.99 18.59 4.28
CA TYR A 188 -7.85 19.32 3.35
C TYR A 188 -8.88 20.12 4.13
N VAL A 189 -9.02 21.41 3.79
CA VAL A 189 -9.95 22.33 4.45
C VAL A 189 -11.43 21.98 4.25
N ASN A 190 -11.73 21.21 3.19
CA ASN A 190 -13.08 20.81 2.81
C ASN A 190 -13.42 19.36 3.20
N ILE A 191 -12.51 18.64 3.85
CA ILE A 191 -12.72 17.26 4.30
C ILE A 191 -12.58 17.22 5.82
N LEU A 192 -13.67 17.54 6.51
CA LEU A 192 -13.72 17.71 7.96
C LEU A 192 -14.64 16.66 8.59
N PRO A 193 -14.28 16.08 9.76
CA PRO A 193 -15.19 15.21 10.49
C PRO A 193 -16.36 16.03 11.07
N TYR A 194 -17.54 15.44 11.12
CA TYR A 194 -18.69 16.05 11.79
C TYR A 194 -18.59 15.91 13.31
N ASP A 195 -19.07 16.90 14.06
CA ASP A 195 -18.92 16.93 15.53
C ASP A 195 -19.62 15.75 16.22
N HIS A 196 -20.73 15.27 15.68
CA HIS A 196 -21.51 14.18 16.28
C HIS A 196 -20.88 12.78 16.07
N SER A 197 -19.98 12.64 15.10
CA SER A 197 -19.39 11.35 14.73
C SER A 197 -17.87 11.33 14.83
N ARG A 198 -17.22 12.47 15.15
CA ARG A 198 -15.77 12.53 15.24
C ARG A 198 -15.24 11.63 16.36
N VAL A 199 -14.00 11.17 16.20
CA VAL A 199 -13.29 10.52 17.29
C VAL A 199 -12.77 11.58 18.24
N HIS A 200 -13.07 11.42 19.53
CA HIS A 200 -12.56 12.29 20.60
C HIS A 200 -11.31 11.65 21.21
N LEU A 201 -10.20 12.39 21.22
CA LEU A 201 -9.05 12.02 22.02
C LEU A 201 -9.22 12.52 23.44
N THR A 202 -8.61 11.83 24.40
CA THR A 202 -8.55 12.29 25.78
C THR A 202 -7.77 13.60 25.85
N PRO A 203 -8.33 14.69 26.39
CA PRO A 203 -7.61 15.96 26.49
C PRO A 203 -6.30 15.82 27.26
N VAL A 204 -5.23 16.42 26.74
CA VAL A 204 -3.92 16.50 27.40
C VAL A 204 -3.88 17.77 28.23
N GLU A 205 -3.53 17.63 29.51
CA GLU A 205 -3.41 18.76 30.42
C GLU A 205 -2.42 19.81 29.90
N GLY A 206 -2.83 21.08 29.90
CA GLY A 206 -2.02 22.19 29.41
C GLY A 206 -1.92 22.32 27.90
N VAL A 207 -2.55 21.44 27.10
CA VAL A 207 -2.56 21.51 25.64
C VAL A 207 -4.00 21.76 25.14
N PRO A 208 -4.33 23.00 24.75
CA PRO A 208 -5.64 23.33 24.16
C PRO A 208 -5.95 22.49 22.92
N ASP A 209 -7.23 22.14 22.74
CA ASP A 209 -7.76 21.42 21.57
C ASP A 209 -7.04 20.11 21.23
N SER A 210 -6.40 19.50 22.23
CA SER A 210 -5.73 18.20 22.13
C SER A 210 -6.69 17.01 22.06
N ASP A 211 -8.00 17.26 22.08
CA ASP A 211 -9.06 16.26 21.90
C ASP A 211 -9.39 15.98 20.42
N PHE A 212 -8.81 16.75 19.49
CA PHE A 212 -9.14 16.71 18.08
C PHE A 212 -8.21 15.79 17.27
N ILE A 213 -8.82 14.96 16.42
CA ILE A 213 -8.21 14.26 15.31
C ILE A 213 -9.19 14.23 14.13
N ASN A 214 -8.68 14.33 12.89
CA ASN A 214 -9.52 14.21 11.69
C ASN A 214 -9.87 12.73 11.42
N ALA A 215 -10.87 12.24 12.16
CA ALA A 215 -11.40 10.89 12.05
C ALA A 215 -12.87 10.85 12.51
N SER A 216 -13.67 9.95 11.90
CA SER A 216 -15.08 9.74 12.26
C SER A 216 -15.41 8.26 12.45
N TYR A 217 -16.29 7.94 13.38
CA TYR A 217 -16.90 6.61 13.48
C TYR A 217 -17.85 6.37 12.31
N ILE A 218 -17.76 5.19 11.71
CA ILE A 218 -18.59 4.74 10.60
C ILE A 218 -19.26 3.41 10.99
N ASN A 219 -20.56 3.33 10.75
CA ASN A 219 -21.32 2.11 10.98
C ASN A 219 -20.96 1.03 9.96
N GLY A 220 -20.95 -0.22 10.39
CA GLY A 220 -21.03 -1.37 9.50
C GLY A 220 -22.47 -1.66 9.10
N TYR A 221 -22.68 -2.81 8.44
CA TYR A 221 -24.01 -3.24 8.01
C TYR A 221 -24.99 -3.43 9.19
N GLN A 222 -24.54 -4.07 10.27
CA GLN A 222 -25.34 -4.34 11.48
C GLN A 222 -24.71 -3.78 12.77
N ASP A 223 -23.45 -3.34 12.69
CA ASP A 223 -22.69 -2.92 13.87
C ASP A 223 -22.52 -1.40 13.86
N LYS A 224 -22.96 -0.72 14.92
CA LYS A 224 -22.67 0.72 15.08
C LYS A 224 -21.19 0.94 15.35
N ASN A 225 -20.64 2.03 14.83
CA ASN A 225 -19.24 2.45 15.04
C ASN A 225 -18.22 1.33 14.75
N LYS A 226 -18.49 0.48 13.76
CA LYS A 226 -17.64 -0.65 13.40
C LYS A 226 -16.25 -0.22 12.93
N PHE A 227 -16.19 0.93 12.25
CA PHE A 227 -14.97 1.44 11.65
C PHE A 227 -14.70 2.86 12.14
N ILE A 228 -13.43 3.26 12.03
CA ILE A 228 -13.01 4.65 12.08
C ILE A 228 -12.48 4.99 10.69
N ALA A 229 -13.14 5.93 10.01
CA ALA A 229 -12.59 6.55 8.81
C ALA A 229 -11.70 7.71 9.25
N ALA A 230 -10.39 7.58 9.04
CA ALA A 230 -9.40 8.57 9.44
C ALA A 230 -8.62 9.07 8.22
N GLN A 231 -8.24 10.34 8.27
CA GLN A 231 -7.26 10.89 7.36
C GLN A 231 -5.90 10.20 7.54
N GLY A 232 -5.19 9.94 6.42
CA GLY A 232 -3.78 9.53 6.50
C GLY A 232 -2.96 10.58 7.26
N PRO A 233 -2.30 10.22 8.38
CA PRO A 233 -1.70 11.20 9.28
C PRO A 233 -0.70 12.12 8.56
N LYS A 234 -0.65 13.38 9.00
CA LYS A 234 0.41 14.32 8.67
C LYS A 234 1.55 14.12 9.67
N GLU A 235 2.74 14.66 9.40
CA GLU A 235 3.89 14.51 10.31
C GLU A 235 3.57 15.00 11.73
N GLU A 236 2.87 16.13 11.83
CA GLU A 236 2.42 16.76 13.07
C GLU A 236 1.28 16.00 13.78
N THR A 237 0.58 15.07 13.11
CA THR A 237 -0.54 14.30 13.69
C THR A 237 -0.27 12.81 13.86
N VAL A 238 0.95 12.33 13.59
CA VAL A 238 1.32 10.91 13.81
C VAL A 238 1.13 10.51 15.28
N ASN A 239 1.46 11.40 16.21
CA ASN A 239 1.30 11.14 17.64
C ASN A 239 -0.18 11.00 18.03
N ASP A 240 -1.04 11.88 17.51
CA ASP A 240 -2.48 11.83 17.72
C ASP A 240 -3.10 10.57 17.12
N PHE A 241 -2.61 10.14 15.96
CA PHE A 241 -3.05 8.91 15.31
C PHE A 241 -2.76 7.65 16.15
N TRP A 242 -1.56 7.53 16.71
CA TRP A 242 -1.24 6.41 17.61
C TRP A 242 -1.98 6.49 18.95
N ARG A 243 -2.19 7.70 19.46
CA ARG A 243 -3.01 7.93 20.65
C ARG A 243 -4.46 7.49 20.41
N MET A 244 -5.04 7.82 19.25
CA MET A 244 -6.35 7.33 18.83
C MET A 244 -6.41 5.79 18.81
N ILE A 245 -5.45 5.14 18.16
CA ILE A 245 -5.39 3.66 18.07
C ILE A 245 -5.36 3.03 19.47
N TRP A 246 -4.56 3.60 20.37
CA TRP A 246 -4.45 3.11 21.73
C TRP A 246 -5.74 3.32 22.55
N GLU A 247 -6.29 4.54 22.55
CA GLU A 247 -7.48 4.89 23.32
C GLU A 247 -8.72 4.14 22.83
N GLN A 248 -8.86 3.94 21.52
CA GLN A 248 -9.96 3.20 20.91
C GLN A 248 -9.80 1.68 20.94
N ASN A 249 -8.71 1.18 21.54
CA ASN A 249 -8.38 -0.24 21.61
C ASN A 249 -8.40 -0.92 20.22
N THR A 250 -7.92 -0.20 19.20
CA THR A 250 -7.90 -0.65 17.81
C THR A 250 -6.83 -1.72 17.62
N ALA A 251 -7.22 -2.89 17.12
CA ALA A 251 -6.30 -3.99 16.80
C ALA A 251 -5.89 -4.05 15.32
N THR A 252 -6.63 -3.37 14.44
CA THR A 252 -6.45 -3.47 12.98
C THR A 252 -6.43 -2.09 12.34
N ILE A 253 -5.43 -1.83 11.53
CA ILE A 253 -5.32 -0.63 10.68
C ILE A 253 -5.44 -1.09 9.23
N VAL A 254 -6.26 -0.41 8.43
CA VAL A 254 -6.34 -0.65 6.98
C VAL A 254 -5.90 0.62 6.27
N MET A 255 -4.79 0.54 5.55
CA MET A 255 -4.21 1.64 4.78
C MET A 255 -4.44 1.38 3.29
N VAL A 256 -5.16 2.29 2.63
CA VAL A 256 -5.61 2.16 1.23
C VAL A 256 -4.99 3.23 0.32
N THR A 257 -3.79 3.68 0.65
CA THR A 257 -3.02 4.66 -0.13
C THR A 257 -1.54 4.36 0.06
N ASN A 258 -0.73 4.62 -0.97
CA ASN A 258 0.72 4.61 -0.83
C ASN A 258 1.19 5.89 -0.10
N LEU A 259 2.41 5.89 0.46
CA LEU A 259 2.96 7.08 1.12
C LEU A 259 3.06 8.28 0.17
N LYS A 260 3.40 8.00 -1.09
CA LYS A 260 3.49 8.98 -2.17
C LYS A 260 2.79 8.47 -3.40
N GLU A 261 2.07 9.36 -4.06
CA GLU A 261 1.44 9.15 -5.38
C GLU A 261 1.87 10.31 -6.27
N ARG A 262 2.47 10.03 -7.43
CA ARG A 262 3.08 11.04 -8.32
C ARG A 262 3.95 12.11 -7.63
N LYS A 263 4.75 11.69 -6.64
CA LYS A 263 5.64 12.52 -5.80
C LYS A 263 4.93 13.35 -4.72
N GLU A 264 3.60 13.40 -4.70
CA GLU A 264 2.87 14.06 -3.61
C GLU A 264 2.80 13.15 -2.38
N CYS A 265 3.08 13.71 -1.20
CA CYS A 265 2.91 12.99 0.06
C CYS A 265 1.42 12.85 0.39
N LYS A 266 0.89 11.62 0.35
CA LYS A 266 -0.51 11.32 0.70
C LYS A 266 -0.66 10.92 2.16
N CYS A 267 0.37 10.33 2.74
CA CYS A 267 0.40 9.88 4.14
C CYS A 267 1.83 9.97 4.69
N ALA A 268 1.98 10.48 5.91
CA ALA A 268 3.24 10.35 6.64
C ALA A 268 3.49 8.88 6.97
N GLN A 269 4.75 8.47 7.01
CA GLN A 269 5.09 7.12 7.47
C GLN A 269 4.98 7.07 9.00
N TYR A 270 3.88 6.53 9.49
CA TYR A 270 3.57 6.46 10.92
C TYR A 270 4.09 5.18 11.60
N TRP A 271 4.97 4.42 10.95
CA TRP A 271 5.55 3.20 11.52
C TRP A 271 7.07 3.18 11.35
N PRO A 272 7.81 2.55 12.28
CA PRO A 272 9.24 2.30 12.08
C PRO A 272 9.44 1.19 11.05
N ASP A 273 10.49 1.27 10.22
CA ASP A 273 10.83 0.17 9.31
C ASP A 273 11.40 -1.04 10.05
N GLN A 274 12.12 -0.80 11.15
CA GLN A 274 12.74 -1.82 12.00
C GLN A 274 12.80 -1.36 13.46
N GLY A 275 12.86 -2.32 14.38
CA GLY A 275 12.99 -2.04 15.81
C GLY A 275 11.75 -1.37 16.38
N CYS A 276 11.95 -0.33 17.19
CA CYS A 276 10.85 0.41 17.81
C CYS A 276 11.03 1.93 17.73
N TRP A 277 9.91 2.64 17.67
CA TRP A 277 9.84 4.10 17.77
C TRP A 277 8.78 4.51 18.79
N THR A 278 8.93 5.68 19.39
CA THR A 278 7.95 6.23 20.34
C THR A 278 7.29 7.46 19.75
N TYR A 279 5.98 7.39 19.54
CA TYR A 279 5.14 8.48 19.03
C TYR A 279 4.34 9.06 20.20
N GLY A 280 4.73 10.25 20.67
CA GLY A 280 4.20 10.81 21.92
C GLY A 280 4.50 9.88 23.10
N ASN A 281 3.47 9.28 23.68
CA ASN A 281 3.56 8.31 24.77
C ASN A 281 3.26 6.87 24.34
N ILE A 282 3.20 6.57 23.03
CA ILE A 282 2.95 5.23 22.51
C ILE A 282 4.24 4.69 21.88
N ARG A 283 4.82 3.66 22.48
CA ARG A 283 5.93 2.90 21.89
C ARG A 283 5.35 1.89 20.91
N VAL A 284 5.87 1.88 19.69
CA VAL A 284 5.47 0.99 18.59
C VAL A 284 6.70 0.21 18.14
N SER A 285 6.63 -1.11 18.26
CA SER A 285 7.69 -2.06 17.87
C SER A 285 7.22 -2.90 16.68
N VAL A 286 8.06 -3.05 15.66
CA VAL A 286 7.77 -3.95 14.54
C VAL A 286 8.05 -5.38 14.96
N GLU A 287 7.05 -6.25 14.84
CA GLU A 287 7.16 -7.68 15.15
C GLU A 287 7.34 -8.53 13.90
N ASP A 288 6.58 -8.21 12.85
CA ASP A 288 6.52 -9.04 11.63
C ASP A 288 6.13 -8.18 10.43
N MET A 289 6.59 -8.59 9.26
CA MET A 289 6.34 -7.93 7.99
C MET A 289 6.23 -8.97 6.88
N MET A 290 5.11 -8.95 6.17
CA MET A 290 4.87 -9.80 5.00
C MET A 290 4.49 -8.92 3.81
N VAL A 291 5.36 -8.88 2.81
CA VAL A 291 5.12 -8.15 1.56
C VAL A 291 4.58 -9.12 0.52
N LEU A 292 3.42 -8.80 -0.05
CA LEU A 292 2.79 -9.53 -1.15
C LEU A 292 2.63 -8.59 -2.35
N VAL A 293 2.12 -9.12 -3.46
CA VAL A 293 2.00 -8.36 -4.72
C VAL A 293 1.03 -7.18 -4.59
N ASP A 294 -0.14 -7.40 -3.97
CA ASP A 294 -1.20 -6.39 -3.90
C ASP A 294 -1.25 -5.63 -2.57
N TYR A 295 -0.62 -6.19 -1.53
CA TYR A 295 -0.67 -5.61 -0.20
C TYR A 295 0.51 -6.05 0.66
N THR A 296 0.73 -5.30 1.73
CA THR A 296 1.71 -5.59 2.77
C THR A 296 1.01 -5.72 4.12
N ILE A 297 1.35 -6.73 4.89
CA ILE A 297 0.89 -6.91 6.26
C ILE A 297 2.04 -6.55 7.20
N ARG A 298 1.79 -5.70 8.19
CA ARG A 298 2.74 -5.39 9.28
C ARG A 298 2.09 -5.70 10.62
N LYS A 299 2.84 -6.34 11.51
CA LYS A 299 2.42 -6.53 12.91
C LYS A 299 3.27 -5.65 13.80
N PHE A 300 2.59 -4.96 14.70
CA PHE A 300 3.20 -4.07 15.67
C PHE A 300 2.84 -4.49 17.09
N CYS A 301 3.82 -4.49 17.97
CA CYS A 301 3.58 -4.52 19.40
C CYS A 301 3.58 -3.07 19.91
N ILE A 302 2.44 -2.62 20.44
CA ILE A 302 2.28 -1.26 20.97
C ILE A 302 2.13 -1.24 22.48
N GLN A 303 2.66 -0.20 23.11
CA GLN A 303 2.58 -0.01 24.56
C GLN A 303 2.57 1.47 24.92
N GLN A 304 1.63 1.89 25.76
CA GLN A 304 1.70 3.21 26.38
C GLN A 304 2.85 3.26 27.41
N VAL A 305 3.71 4.25 27.28
CA VAL A 305 4.89 4.51 28.12
C VAL A 305 4.76 5.85 28.84
N GLY A 306 5.59 6.09 29.86
CA GLY A 306 5.62 7.35 30.62
C GLY A 306 5.03 7.26 32.03
N ASP A 307 4.08 6.36 32.27
CA ASP A 307 3.61 6.05 33.64
C ASP A 307 4.36 4.82 34.19
N VAL A 308 5.38 5.07 35.01
CA VAL A 308 6.21 4.03 35.62
C VAL A 308 5.43 3.23 36.68
N THR A 309 4.37 3.81 37.24
CA THR A 309 3.56 3.21 38.31
C THR A 309 2.43 2.32 37.77
N ASN A 310 1.94 2.60 36.56
CA ASN A 310 0.84 1.87 35.93
C ASN A 310 1.20 1.39 34.52
N LYS A 311 2.14 0.45 34.43
CA LYS A 311 2.53 -0.15 33.15
C LYS A 311 1.35 -0.89 32.52
N LYS A 312 0.79 -0.32 31.46
CA LYS A 312 -0.26 -0.96 30.66
C LYS A 312 0.32 -2.14 29.87
N PRO A 313 -0.46 -3.23 29.68
CA PRO A 313 -0.03 -4.38 28.90
C PRO A 313 0.18 -4.02 27.43
N GLN A 314 1.10 -4.73 26.78
CA GLN A 314 1.33 -4.61 25.35
C GLN A 314 0.12 -5.12 24.55
N ARG A 315 -0.10 -4.53 23.36
CA ARG A 315 -1.17 -4.93 22.44
C ARG A 315 -0.60 -5.17 21.05
N LEU A 316 -1.11 -6.20 20.38
CA LEU A 316 -0.78 -6.48 18.98
C LEU A 316 -1.71 -5.66 18.08
N VAL A 317 -1.12 -4.91 17.14
CA VAL A 317 -1.84 -4.21 16.08
C VAL A 317 -1.38 -4.73 14.73
N THR A 318 -2.31 -5.06 13.84
CA THR A 318 -2.00 -5.50 12.48
C THR A 318 -2.41 -4.42 11.48
N GLN A 319 -1.46 -3.93 10.69
CA GLN A 319 -1.72 -3.06 9.56
C GLN A 319 -1.81 -3.89 8.28
N PHE A 320 -2.91 -3.72 7.55
CA PHE A 320 -3.09 -4.18 6.18
C PHE A 320 -2.94 -2.97 5.26
N HIS A 321 -1.86 -2.93 4.50
CA HIS A 321 -1.56 -1.84 3.56
C HIS A 321 -1.78 -2.33 2.14
N PHE A 322 -2.86 -1.89 1.50
CA PHE A 322 -3.14 -2.16 0.10
C PHE A 322 -2.27 -1.27 -0.79
N THR A 323 -1.39 -1.88 -1.58
CA THR A 323 -0.32 -1.18 -2.32
C THR A 323 -0.54 -1.14 -3.82
N SER A 324 -1.53 -1.89 -4.35
CA SER A 324 -1.80 -1.98 -5.78
C SER A 324 -2.94 -1.08 -6.28
N TRP A 325 -3.43 -0.13 -5.46
CA TRP A 325 -4.36 0.90 -5.94
C TRP A 325 -3.63 1.82 -6.94
N PRO A 326 -4.13 1.99 -8.18
CA PRO A 326 -3.44 2.76 -9.20
C PRO A 326 -3.51 4.27 -8.92
N ASP A 327 -2.49 5.01 -9.35
CA ASP A 327 -2.46 6.48 -9.24
C ASP A 327 -3.61 7.17 -10.01
N PHE A 328 -4.25 6.50 -10.97
CA PHE A 328 -5.38 7.03 -11.75
C PHE A 328 -6.51 6.01 -11.84
N GLY A 329 -7.72 6.45 -11.49
CA GLY A 329 -8.97 5.75 -11.78
C GLY A 329 -9.22 4.50 -10.94
N VAL A 330 -10.43 3.96 -11.11
CA VAL A 330 -10.90 2.59 -10.88
C VAL A 330 -12.21 2.42 -11.65
#